data_AF-A0A8H3QJ57-F1
#
_entry.id   AF-A0A8H3QJ57-F1
#
_cell.length_a   1.000
_cell.length_b   1.000
_cell.length_c   1.000
_cell.angle_alpha   90.00
_cell.angle_beta   90.00
_cell.angle_gamma   90.00
#
_symmetry.space_group_name_H-M   'P 1'
#
loop_
_entity.id
_entity.type
_entity.pdbx_description
1 polymer ?
#
loop_
_entity_poly.entity_id
_entity_poly.type
_entity_poly.pdbx_seq_one_letter_code
_entity_poly.pdbx_strand_id
1 'polypeptide(L)'
;MLYYLLKNYDFRVSHIEESVVWELLIKWGINQIPELENKPNQDDWTDKNYEDLKNILSNFIPLIKFLEISSEDFYYKVRPYKSIIPNDIYEEITEFYLVEQPKLFHYIQNLY
;
A
#
# COMPACT_ATOMS: atom_id res chain seq x y z
N MET A 1 11.92 1.97 -16.98
CA MET A 1 11.01 1.13 -17.78
C MET A 1 9.64 0.99 -17.14
N LEU A 2 9.52 0.60 -15.86
CA LEU A 2 8.24 0.56 -15.11
C LEU A 2 7.50 1.91 -15.03
N TYR A 3 8.20 3.00 -14.70
CA TYR A 3 7.61 4.35 -14.70
C TYR A 3 7.04 4.76 -16.07
N TYR A 4 7.72 4.40 -17.17
CA TYR A 4 7.25 4.64 -18.54
C TYR A 4 6.07 3.73 -18.93
N LEU A 5 5.97 2.53 -18.36
CA LEU A 5 4.81 1.65 -18.55
C LEU A 5 3.59 2.18 -17.79
N LEU A 6 3.77 2.66 -16.56
CA LEU A 6 2.70 3.30 -15.78
C LEU A 6 2.19 4.58 -16.46
N LYS A 7 3.11 5.41 -16.98
CA LYS A 7 2.79 6.68 -17.64
C LYS A 7 2.24 6.54 -19.07
N ASN A 8 2.56 5.47 -19.80
CA ASN A 8 1.95 5.21 -21.13
C ASN A 8 0.67 4.38 -21.03
N TYR A 9 0.41 3.70 -19.91
CA TYR A 9 -0.91 3.12 -19.62
C TYR A 9 -1.95 4.22 -19.36
N ASP A 10 -1.53 5.45 -18.99
CA ASP A 10 -2.34 6.62 -18.58
C ASP A 10 -3.56 6.94 -19.48
N PHE A 11 -3.58 6.50 -20.74
CA PHE A 11 -4.76 6.61 -21.62
C PHE A 11 -5.83 5.50 -21.43
N ARG A 12 -5.54 4.46 -20.62
CA ARG A 12 -6.42 3.35 -20.22
C ARG A 12 -6.46 3.11 -18.68
N VAL A 13 -5.69 3.87 -17.88
CA VAL A 13 -5.56 3.74 -16.39
C VAL A 13 -6.73 4.31 -15.60
N SER A 14 -7.71 5.00 -16.20
CA SER A 14 -8.77 5.65 -15.40
C SER A 14 -9.67 4.70 -14.56
N HIS A 15 -9.37 3.40 -14.51
CA HIS A 15 -10.14 2.34 -13.85
C HIS A 15 -9.29 1.35 -13.01
N ILE A 16 -7.97 1.56 -12.79
CA ILE A 16 -7.21 0.67 -11.88
C ILE A 16 -7.35 1.20 -10.46
N GLU A 17 -7.88 0.37 -9.55
CA GLU A 17 -7.96 0.69 -8.12
C GLU A 17 -6.55 0.85 -7.53
N GLU A 18 -6.35 1.88 -6.72
CA GLU A 18 -5.04 2.18 -6.14
C GLU A 18 -4.52 1.04 -5.24
N SER A 19 -5.43 0.26 -4.63
CA SER A 19 -5.06 -0.93 -3.85
C SER A 19 -4.39 -2.01 -4.71
N VAL A 20 -4.80 -2.15 -5.98
CA VAL A 20 -4.16 -3.05 -6.96
C VAL A 20 -2.77 -2.54 -7.33
N VAL A 21 -2.61 -1.22 -7.51
CA VAL A 21 -1.30 -0.62 -7.77
C VAL A 21 -0.34 -0.91 -6.62
N TRP A 22 -0.81 -0.76 -5.38
CA TRP A 22 -0.05 -1.10 -4.18
C TRP A 22 0.37 -2.57 -4.14
N GLU A 23 -0.55 -3.51 -4.35
CA GLU A 23 -0.25 -4.95 -4.35
C GLU A 23 0.78 -5.33 -5.43
N LEU A 24 0.66 -4.75 -6.62
CA LEU A 24 1.62 -4.94 -7.71
C LEU A 24 3.00 -4.39 -7.37
N LEU A 25 3.07 -3.22 -6.73
CA LEU A 25 4.32 -2.61 -6.29
C LEU A 25 5.02 -3.48 -5.24
N ILE A 26 4.28 -3.96 -4.24
CA ILE A 26 4.78 -4.88 -3.22
C ILE A 26 5.32 -6.16 -3.87
N LYS A 27 4.54 -6.80 -4.74
CA LYS A 27 4.95 -8.02 -5.43
C LYS A 27 6.22 -7.78 -6.25
N TRP A 28 6.31 -6.66 -6.95
CA TRP A 28 7.49 -6.29 -7.72
C TRP A 28 8.71 -6.09 -6.82
N GLY A 29 8.55 -5.39 -5.68
CA GLY A 29 9.62 -5.14 -4.71
C GLY A 29 10.14 -6.43 -4.07
N ILE A 30 9.26 -7.35 -3.68
CA ILE A 30 9.62 -8.68 -3.15
C ILE A 30 10.46 -9.46 -4.16
N ASN A 31 10.08 -9.43 -5.44
CA ASN A 31 10.83 -10.10 -6.51
C ASN A 31 12.23 -9.51 -6.75
N GLN A 32 12.56 -8.36 -6.18
CA GLN A 32 13.93 -7.82 -6.20
C GLN A 32 14.81 -8.38 -5.06
N ILE A 33 14.25 -9.13 -4.11
CA ILE A 33 14.94 -9.68 -2.93
C ILE A 33 15.00 -11.21 -3.05
N PRO A 34 16.12 -11.80 -3.51
CA PRO A 34 16.21 -13.25 -3.74
C PRO A 34 15.88 -14.11 -2.52
N GLU A 35 16.18 -13.63 -1.31
CA GLU A 35 15.88 -14.34 -0.06
C GLU A 35 14.37 -14.53 0.21
N LEU A 36 13.53 -13.71 -0.43
CA LEU A 36 12.08 -13.76 -0.28
C LEU A 36 11.38 -14.60 -1.36
N GLU A 37 12.10 -15.08 -2.37
CA GLU A 37 11.54 -15.85 -3.50
C GLU A 37 10.75 -17.09 -3.04
N ASN A 38 11.16 -17.69 -1.91
CA ASN A 38 10.52 -18.87 -1.32
C ASN A 38 9.87 -18.60 0.05
N LYS A 39 9.68 -17.33 0.43
CA LYS A 39 9.10 -16.93 1.71
C LYS A 39 7.80 -16.15 1.50
N PRO A 40 6.70 -16.84 1.13
CA PRO A 40 5.43 -16.19 0.85
C PRO A 40 4.77 -15.62 2.12
N ASN A 41 5.12 -16.13 3.31
CA ASN A 41 4.61 -15.63 4.57
C ASN A 41 5.53 -14.55 5.15
N GLN A 42 4.95 -13.43 5.57
CA GLN A 42 5.66 -12.35 6.25
C GLN A 42 6.20 -12.78 7.63
N ASP A 43 5.62 -13.80 8.27
CA ASP A 43 6.12 -14.32 9.54
C ASP A 43 7.56 -14.88 9.43
N ASP A 44 8.00 -15.24 8.22
CA ASP A 44 9.34 -15.75 7.93
C ASP A 44 10.36 -14.64 7.58
N TRP A 45 9.92 -13.38 7.58
CA TRP A 45 10.73 -12.24 7.18
C TRP A 45 11.54 -11.72 8.37
N THR A 46 12.78 -11.32 8.07
CA THR A 46 13.66 -10.66 9.04
C THR A 46 13.54 -9.14 8.94
N ASP A 47 13.99 -8.41 9.95
CA ASP A 47 14.09 -6.95 9.90
C ASP A 47 14.89 -6.46 8.69
N LYS A 48 15.94 -7.20 8.30
CA LYS A 48 16.71 -6.92 7.10
C LYS A 48 15.86 -7.03 5.83
N ASN A 49 14.95 -8.01 5.75
CA ASN A 49 14.09 -8.14 4.56
C ASN A 49 13.13 -6.95 4.42
N TYR A 50 12.60 -6.44 5.54
CA TYR A 50 11.80 -5.22 5.53
C TYR A 50 12.62 -3.99 5.15
N GLU A 51 13.84 -3.85 5.68
CA GLU A 51 14.72 -2.74 5.35
C GLU A 51 15.14 -2.76 3.87
N ASP A 52 15.46 -3.93 3.32
CA ASP A 52 15.77 -4.08 1.89
C ASP A 52 14.55 -3.69 1.03
N LEU A 53 13.34 -4.15 1.39
CA LEU A 53 12.11 -3.81 0.68
C LEU A 53 11.79 -2.31 0.73
N LYS A 54 11.95 -1.70 1.91
CA LYS A 54 11.81 -0.25 2.11
C LYS A 54 12.75 0.53 1.20
N ASN A 55 14.02 0.13 1.13
CA ASN A 55 15.00 0.80 0.29
C ASN A 55 14.64 0.71 -1.20
N ILE A 56 14.19 -0.46 -1.66
CA ILE A 56 13.72 -0.67 -3.05
C ILE A 56 12.49 0.19 -3.37
N LEU A 57 11.54 0.28 -2.44
CA LEU A 57 10.25 0.94 -2.66
C LEU A 57 10.22 2.44 -2.31
N SER A 58 11.25 2.95 -1.63
CA SER A 58 11.33 4.33 -1.13
C SER A 58 10.94 5.41 -2.15
N ASN A 59 11.42 5.30 -3.39
CA ASN A 59 11.11 6.27 -4.45
C ASN A 59 9.72 6.12 -5.07
N PHE A 60 9.04 5.00 -4.82
CA PHE A 60 7.72 4.69 -5.36
C PHE A 60 6.59 4.97 -4.37
N ILE A 61 6.87 4.86 -3.07
CA ILE A 61 5.86 5.09 -2.01
C ILE A 61 5.18 6.47 -2.14
N PRO A 62 5.89 7.59 -2.38
CA PRO A 62 5.25 8.89 -2.56
C PRO A 62 4.37 9.01 -3.82
N LEU A 63 4.43 8.05 -4.74
CA LEU A 63 3.62 8.02 -5.96
C LEU A 63 2.27 7.31 -5.75
N ILE A 64 2.12 6.57 -4.64
CA ILE A 64 0.89 5.85 -4.31
C ILE A 64 -0.11 6.81 -3.67
N LYS A 65 -1.33 6.82 -4.21
CA LYS A 65 -2.42 7.66 -3.71
C LYS A 65 -3.18 6.96 -2.58
N PHE A 66 -2.55 6.77 -1.43
CA PHE A 66 -3.12 5.99 -0.33
C PHE A 66 -4.52 6.42 0.15
N LEU A 67 -4.93 7.68 -0.07
CA LEU A 67 -6.26 8.18 0.25
C LEU A 67 -7.36 7.75 -0.75
N GLU A 68 -6.97 7.22 -1.93
CA GLU A 68 -7.86 6.60 -2.92
C GLU A 68 -8.03 5.08 -2.68
N ILE A 69 -7.31 4.50 -1.71
CA ILE A 69 -7.49 3.11 -1.27
C ILE A 69 -8.74 3.04 -0.36
N SER A 70 -9.47 1.93 -0.31
CA SER A 70 -10.58 1.83 0.66
C SER A 70 -10.04 1.64 2.09
N SER A 71 -10.81 1.98 3.12
CA SER A 71 -10.38 1.72 4.51
C SER A 71 -10.17 0.23 4.79
N GLU A 72 -10.97 -0.64 4.15
CA GLU A 72 -10.82 -2.10 4.19
C GLU A 72 -9.50 -2.54 3.56
N ASP A 73 -9.19 -2.09 2.34
CA ASP A 73 -7.95 -2.43 1.67
C ASP A 73 -6.73 -1.82 2.37
N PHE A 74 -6.85 -0.63 2.94
CA PHE A 74 -5.80 -0.06 3.79
C PHE A 74 -5.50 -1.00 4.97
N TYR A 75 -6.54 -1.49 5.65
CA TYR A 75 -6.38 -2.39 6.79
C TYR A 75 -5.78 -3.75 6.42
N TYR A 76 -6.24 -4.37 5.33
CA TYR A 76 -5.81 -5.72 4.96
C TYR A 76 -4.56 -5.76 4.06
N LYS A 77 -4.34 -4.76 3.20
CA LYS A 77 -3.29 -4.79 2.18
C LYS A 77 -2.14 -3.82 2.47
N VAL A 78 -2.41 -2.65 3.05
CA VAL A 78 -1.37 -1.62 3.31
C VAL A 78 -0.74 -1.78 4.69
N ARG A 79 -1.56 -1.88 5.74
CA ARG A 79 -1.12 -1.97 7.14
C ARG A 79 -0.08 -3.07 7.43
N PRO A 80 -0.14 -4.28 6.83
CA PRO A 80 0.90 -5.31 7.06
C PRO A 80 2.33 -4.83 6.74
N TYR A 81 2.45 -3.84 5.85
CA TYR A 81 3.71 -3.26 5.40
C TYR A 81 4.00 -1.89 6.05
N LYS A 82 3.41 -1.57 7.21
CA LYS A 82 3.64 -0.28 7.89
C LYS A 82 5.12 0.07 8.02
N SER A 83 5.98 -0.91 8.32
CA SER A 83 7.41 -0.72 8.57
C SER A 83 8.20 -0.15 7.38
N ILE A 84 7.71 -0.32 6.15
CA ILE A 84 8.38 0.19 4.94
C ILE A 84 7.86 1.56 4.50
N ILE A 85 6.74 2.03 5.07
CA ILE A 85 6.13 3.32 4.74
C ILE A 85 6.74 4.39 5.67
N PRO A 86 7.17 5.56 5.14
CA PRO A 86 7.57 6.68 5.98
C PRO A 86 6.49 7.03 7.01
N ASN A 87 6.91 7.28 8.25
CA ASN A 87 5.97 7.41 9.37
C ASN A 87 5.04 8.60 9.21
N ASP A 88 5.53 9.72 8.68
CA ASP A 88 4.71 10.89 8.33
C ASP A 88 3.57 10.54 7.38
N ILE A 89 3.87 9.82 6.28
CA ILE A 89 2.87 9.35 5.33
C ILE A 89 1.88 8.39 6.00
N TYR A 90 2.38 7.42 6.79
CA TYR A 90 1.52 6.43 7.42
C TYR A 90 0.54 7.04 8.43
N GLU A 91 1.01 8.00 9.23
CA GLU A 91 0.17 8.68 10.22
C GLU A 91 -0.86 9.59 9.54
N GLU A 92 -0.53 10.27 8.43
CA GLU A 92 -1.50 11.04 7.63
C GLU A 92 -2.65 10.15 7.10
N ILE A 93 -2.32 8.99 6.53
CA ILE A 93 -3.32 8.03 6.03
C ILE A 93 -4.17 7.49 7.19
N THR A 94 -3.55 7.23 8.33
CA THR A 94 -4.22 6.72 9.53
C THR A 94 -5.17 7.77 10.09
N GLU A 95 -4.77 9.04 10.16
CA GLU A 95 -5.61 10.15 10.57
C GLU A 95 -6.83 10.30 9.66
N PHE A 96 -6.65 10.21 8.34
CA PHE A 96 -7.75 10.25 7.38
C PHE A 96 -8.80 9.16 7.66
N TYR A 97 -8.39 7.90 7.82
CA TYR A 97 -9.34 6.80 8.04
C TYR A 97 -9.90 6.70 9.45
N LEU A 98 -9.17 7.15 10.49
CA LEU A 98 -9.55 6.94 11.89
C LEU A 98 -10.10 8.18 12.59
N VAL A 99 -9.69 9.38 12.16
CA VAL A 99 -9.98 10.65 12.86
C VAL A 99 -10.81 11.58 11.99
N GLU A 100 -10.52 11.68 10.70
CA GLU A 100 -11.32 12.48 9.77
C GLU A 100 -12.61 11.75 9.34
N GLN A 101 -12.72 10.45 9.62
CA GLN A 101 -13.99 9.70 9.54
C GLN A 101 -14.58 9.31 10.92
N PRO A 102 -15.45 10.15 11.56
CA PRO A 102 -16.52 9.62 12.44
C PRO A 102 -17.77 10.56 12.58
N LYS A 103 -19.07 10.19 12.48
CA LYS A 103 -19.87 9.13 13.14
C LYS A 103 -21.00 8.52 12.27
N LEU A 104 -21.19 8.99 11.03
CA LEU A 104 -22.38 8.68 10.21
C LEU A 104 -22.43 7.22 9.72
N PHE A 105 -21.27 6.60 9.44
CA PHE A 105 -21.20 5.20 8.97
C PHE A 105 -21.80 4.21 10.00
N HIS A 106 -21.65 4.50 11.31
CA HIS A 106 -22.20 3.68 12.39
C HIS A 106 -23.68 3.98 12.71
N TYR A 107 -24.19 5.16 12.34
CA TYR A 107 -25.60 5.51 12.54
C TYR A 107 -26.48 5.02 11.37
N ILE A 108 -25.97 5.02 10.14
CA ILE A 108 -26.75 4.66 8.95
C ILE A 108 -26.83 3.13 8.76
N GLN A 109 -25.78 2.37 9.07
CA GLN A 109 -25.86 0.90 9.06
C GLN A 109 -26.74 0.30 10.17
N ASN A 110 -27.08 1.07 11.22
CA ASN A 110 -27.99 0.62 12.29
C ASN A 110 -29.45 1.06 12.07
N LEU A 111 -29.74 1.76 10.97
CA LEU A 111 -31.10 2.26 10.65
C LEU A 111 -31.72 1.62 9.40
N TYR A 112 -31.04 0.70 8.72
CA TYR A 112 -31.54 -0.06 7.56
C TYR A 112 -31.14 -1.52 7.63
#